data_AF-A0A7S0DP98-F1
#
_entry.id   AF-A0A7S0DP98-F1
#
_cell.length_a   1.000
_cell.length_b   1.000
_cell.length_c   1.000
_cell.angle_alpha   90.00
_cell.angle_beta   90.00
_cell.angle_gamma   90.00
#
_symmetry.space_group_name_H-M   'P 1'
#
loop_
_entity.id
_entity.type
_entity.pdbx_description
1 polymer ?
#
loop_
_entity_poly.entity_id
_entity_poly.type
_entity_poly.pdbx_seq_one_letter_code
_entity_poly.pdbx_strand_id
1 'polypeptide(L)'
;KSSFLDTCCGSMAEPRRRNLPGTPQGEIFKWKSSDFKADGHYSVQEWIQDKIRSDPTDIKAICKPPEHVHKHEWIYEHIRQIIIELNALVVSLQASCTGSSCPKMTAGEGFEFLSACYGAQPQMVSAVDYACHNIDFHVAIINKTKNFPRPNHDALGKKSDEGAERCGQALVPHHRTRILPSQGGIHGL
;
A
#
# COMPACT_ATOMS: atom_id res chain seq x y z
N LYS A 1 -43.68 10.52 -9.49
CA LYS A 1 -42.53 9.96 -8.74
C LYS A 1 -41.68 9.15 -9.72
N SER A 2 -40.82 9.83 -10.47
CA SER A 2 -39.74 9.32 -11.34
C SER A 2 -39.48 10.44 -12.35
N SER A 3 -38.38 11.18 -12.21
CA SER A 3 -37.75 12.03 -13.26
C SER A 3 -36.81 13.13 -12.69
N PHE A 4 -36.00 12.87 -11.65
CA PHE A 4 -35.07 13.91 -11.13
C PHE A 4 -33.58 13.55 -11.17
N LEU A 5 -33.20 12.44 -11.84
CA LEU A 5 -31.77 12.08 -11.98
C LEU A 5 -31.29 11.89 -13.44
N ASP A 6 -32.17 11.96 -14.44
CA ASP A 6 -31.79 11.64 -15.83
C ASP A 6 -31.46 12.85 -16.70
N THR A 7 -31.10 14.01 -16.14
CA THR A 7 -30.78 15.19 -16.95
C THR A 7 -29.50 15.86 -16.52
N CYS A 8 -28.39 15.28 -16.95
CA CYS A 8 -27.15 15.99 -17.28
C CYS A 8 -26.42 15.25 -18.41
N CYS A 9 -26.88 15.49 -19.65
CA CYS A 9 -26.09 15.62 -20.87
C CYS A 9 -24.96 14.60 -21.18
N GLY A 10 -25.22 13.70 -22.13
CA GLY A 10 -24.49 13.69 -23.42
C GLY A 10 -23.06 13.14 -23.49
N SER A 11 -22.91 11.82 -23.44
CA SER A 11 -22.22 10.97 -24.45
C SER A 11 -22.38 9.51 -23.99
N MET A 12 -22.18 8.52 -24.87
CA MET A 12 -21.96 7.12 -24.44
C MET A 12 -20.61 7.02 -23.73
N ALA A 13 -20.45 7.71 -22.61
CA ALA A 13 -19.26 7.65 -21.78
C ALA A 13 -19.28 6.33 -21.02
N GLU A 14 -18.18 5.57 -21.08
CA GLU A 14 -18.00 4.39 -20.23
C GLU A 14 -18.34 4.75 -18.78
N PRO A 15 -19.14 3.91 -18.07
CA PRO A 15 -19.57 4.21 -16.71
C PRO A 15 -18.34 4.41 -15.82
N ARG A 16 -18.26 5.58 -15.16
CA ARG A 16 -17.11 5.91 -14.30
C ARG A 16 -17.01 4.89 -13.16
N ARG A 17 -15.83 4.31 -12.97
CA ARG A 17 -15.48 3.37 -11.90
C ARG A 17 -15.62 4.03 -10.52
N ARG A 18 -16.83 3.99 -9.95
CA ARG A 18 -17.16 4.61 -8.67
C ARG A 18 -18.18 3.75 -7.92
N ASN A 19 -17.97 3.60 -6.61
CA ASN A 19 -19.01 3.07 -5.74
C ASN A 19 -20.03 4.17 -5.47
N LEU A 20 -21.31 3.85 -5.58
CA LEU A 20 -22.38 4.80 -5.30
C LEU A 20 -22.62 4.89 -3.79
N PRO A 21 -23.10 6.03 -3.27
CA PRO A 21 -23.56 6.10 -1.89
C PRO A 21 -24.58 5.00 -1.62
N GLY A 22 -24.35 4.21 -0.57
CA GLY A 22 -25.21 3.07 -0.22
C GLY A 22 -24.90 1.76 -0.94
N THR A 23 -23.82 1.65 -1.73
CA THR A 23 -23.37 0.36 -2.28
C THR A 23 -23.08 -0.63 -1.14
N PRO A 24 -23.73 -1.81 -1.12
CA PRO A 24 -23.47 -2.84 -0.10
C PRO A 24 -22.02 -3.31 -0.15
N GLN A 25 -21.45 -3.70 0.99
CA GLN A 25 -20.05 -4.11 1.09
C GLN A 25 -19.66 -5.20 0.06
N GLY A 26 -20.53 -6.17 -0.16
CA GLY A 26 -20.32 -7.25 -1.13
C GLY A 26 -20.37 -6.81 -2.60
N GLU A 27 -20.82 -5.60 -2.91
CA GLU A 27 -20.89 -5.02 -4.27
C GLU A 27 -19.86 -3.90 -4.49
N ILE A 28 -19.09 -3.55 -3.46
CA ILE A 28 -18.04 -2.53 -3.57
C ILE A 28 -16.96 -3.03 -4.54
N PHE A 29 -16.52 -2.16 -5.45
CA PHE A 29 -15.46 -2.41 -6.43
C PHE A 29 -15.76 -3.50 -7.47
N LYS A 30 -17.01 -3.98 -7.59
CA LYS A 30 -17.43 -4.88 -8.69
C LYS A 30 -17.64 -4.13 -10.00
N TRP A 31 -16.61 -3.45 -10.47
CA TRP A 31 -16.64 -2.75 -11.75
C TRP A 31 -16.33 -3.72 -12.88
N LYS A 32 -16.79 -3.40 -14.10
CA LYS A 32 -16.41 -4.16 -15.28
C LYS A 32 -14.92 -3.98 -15.53
N SER A 33 -14.18 -5.08 -15.60
CA SER A 33 -12.78 -5.07 -16.02
C SER A 33 -12.69 -4.52 -17.45
N SER A 34 -11.68 -3.69 -17.70
CA SER A 34 -11.39 -3.11 -19.01
C SER A 34 -9.94 -3.35 -19.37
N ASP A 35 -9.62 -3.22 -20.66
CA ASP A 35 -8.24 -3.27 -21.12
C ASP A 35 -7.41 -2.14 -20.50
N PHE A 36 -6.11 -2.39 -20.36
CA PHE A 36 -5.18 -1.39 -19.84
C PHE A 36 -5.08 -0.21 -20.83
N LYS A 37 -5.41 0.99 -20.35
CA LYS A 37 -5.23 2.25 -21.09
C LYS A 37 -4.29 3.13 -20.26
N ALA A 38 -3.11 3.44 -20.80
CA ALA A 38 -2.10 4.27 -20.13
C ALA A 38 -2.40 5.78 -20.27
N ASP A 39 -3.67 6.17 -20.19
CA ASP A 39 -4.16 7.53 -20.47
C ASP A 39 -4.43 8.34 -19.19
N GLY A 40 -4.77 7.68 -18.08
CA GLY A 40 -5.08 8.31 -16.80
C GLY A 40 -3.96 8.29 -15.77
N HIS A 41 -3.93 9.30 -14.89
CA HIS A 41 -3.03 9.38 -13.72
C HIS A 41 -3.15 8.21 -12.73
N TYR A 42 -4.24 7.46 -12.78
CA TYR A 42 -4.52 6.31 -11.93
C TYR A 42 -4.61 5.00 -12.72
N SER A 43 -4.30 5.02 -14.03
CA SER A 43 -4.43 3.85 -14.91
C SER A 43 -3.67 2.63 -14.39
N VAL A 44 -2.43 2.83 -13.95
CA VAL A 44 -1.57 1.77 -13.38
C VAL A 44 -2.15 1.25 -12.05
N GLN A 45 -2.60 2.15 -11.17
CA GLN A 45 -3.21 1.78 -9.90
C GLN A 45 -4.49 0.95 -10.13
N GLU A 46 -5.38 1.40 -11.00
CA GLU A 46 -6.63 0.71 -11.33
C GLU A 46 -6.36 -0.67 -11.96
N TRP A 47 -5.34 -0.76 -12.82
CA TRP A 47 -4.93 -2.04 -13.41
C TRP A 47 -4.46 -3.06 -12.36
N ILE A 48 -3.61 -2.64 -11.43
CA ILE A 48 -3.15 -3.51 -10.34
C ILE A 48 -4.35 -4.00 -9.52
N GLN A 49 -5.25 -3.08 -9.17
CA GLN A 49 -6.44 -3.41 -8.39
C GLN A 49 -7.39 -4.37 -9.11
N ASP A 50 -7.57 -4.20 -10.42
CA ASP A 50 -8.38 -5.12 -11.22
C ASP A 50 -7.79 -6.53 -11.23
N LYS A 51 -6.47 -6.65 -11.38
CA LYS A 51 -5.79 -7.96 -11.37
C LYS A 51 -5.91 -8.66 -10.02
N ILE A 52 -5.68 -7.93 -8.93
CA ILE A 52 -5.82 -8.46 -7.56
C ILE A 52 -7.27 -8.93 -7.32
N ARG A 53 -8.27 -8.14 -7.75
CA ARG A 53 -9.68 -8.49 -7.56
C ARG A 53 -10.15 -9.61 -8.48
N SER A 54 -9.57 -9.74 -9.67
CA SER A 54 -9.94 -10.82 -10.61
C SER A 54 -9.45 -12.18 -10.13
N ASP A 55 -8.19 -12.24 -9.69
CA ASP A 55 -7.59 -13.46 -9.15
C ASP A 55 -6.40 -13.07 -8.26
N PRO A 56 -6.57 -13.06 -6.92
CA PRO A 56 -5.48 -12.73 -6.00
C PRO A 56 -4.40 -13.82 -5.93
N THR A 57 -4.66 -15.03 -6.46
CA THR A 57 -3.70 -16.14 -6.43
C THR A 57 -2.73 -16.11 -7.60
N ASP A 58 -3.07 -15.42 -8.70
CA ASP A 58 -2.20 -15.25 -9.86
C ASP A 58 -1.16 -14.12 -9.64
N ILE A 59 -0.23 -14.39 -8.73
CA ILE A 59 0.88 -13.48 -8.39
C ILE A 59 1.70 -13.12 -9.65
N LYS A 60 1.84 -14.06 -10.59
CA LYS A 60 2.61 -13.83 -11.81
C LYS A 60 1.95 -12.78 -12.69
N ALA A 61 0.63 -12.84 -12.87
CA ALA A 61 -0.09 -11.81 -13.61
C ALA A 61 -0.11 -10.47 -12.87
N ILE A 62 -0.30 -10.49 -11.54
CA ILE A 62 -0.32 -9.27 -10.72
C ILE A 62 1.03 -8.54 -10.77
N CYS A 63 2.15 -9.25 -10.74
CA CYS A 63 3.48 -8.63 -10.73
C CYS A 63 4.03 -8.28 -12.12
N LYS A 64 3.37 -8.72 -13.21
CA LYS A 64 3.81 -8.44 -14.58
C LYS A 64 3.42 -7.02 -14.97
N PRO A 65 4.38 -6.11 -15.24
CA PRO A 65 4.06 -4.75 -15.67
C PRO A 65 3.39 -4.79 -17.05
N PRO A 66 2.37 -3.94 -17.30
CA PRO A 66 1.79 -3.78 -18.62
C PRO A 66 2.78 -3.09 -19.57
N GLU A 67 2.53 -3.21 -20.87
CA GLU A 67 3.36 -2.58 -21.90
C GLU A 67 3.35 -1.05 -21.71
N HIS A 68 4.49 -0.41 -21.99
CA HIS A 68 4.69 1.03 -21.88
C HIS A 68 4.67 1.63 -20.47
N VAL A 69 4.50 0.85 -19.40
CA VAL A 69 4.69 1.34 -18.02
C VAL A 69 6.14 1.18 -17.60
N HIS A 70 6.71 2.27 -17.06
CA HIS A 70 8.07 2.23 -16.57
C HIS A 70 8.18 1.43 -15.26
N LYS A 71 9.28 0.70 -15.10
CA LYS A 71 9.56 -0.11 -13.89
C LYS A 71 9.43 0.68 -12.59
N HIS A 72 9.85 1.95 -12.57
CA HIS A 72 9.80 2.79 -11.35
C HIS A 72 8.36 3.18 -10.97
N GLU A 73 7.56 3.54 -11.96
CA GLU A 73 6.13 3.84 -11.79
C GLU A 73 5.38 2.59 -11.32
N TRP A 74 5.69 1.43 -11.92
CA TRP A 74 5.13 0.14 -11.51
C TRP A 74 5.42 -0.19 -10.05
N ILE A 75 6.68 -0.06 -9.62
CA ILE A 75 7.09 -0.30 -8.23
C ILE A 75 6.36 0.68 -7.29
N TYR A 76 6.31 1.96 -7.63
CA TYR A 76 5.64 3.00 -6.84
C TYR A 76 4.16 2.68 -6.60
N GLU A 77 3.42 2.36 -7.66
CA GLU A 77 1.99 2.06 -7.56
C GLU A 77 1.73 0.73 -6.83
N HIS A 78 2.61 -0.26 -6.97
CA HIS A 78 2.54 -1.48 -6.15
C HIS A 78 2.74 -1.21 -4.66
N ILE A 79 3.70 -0.36 -4.29
CA ILE A 79 3.92 0.00 -2.88
C ILE A 79 2.70 0.71 -2.32
N ARG A 80 2.12 1.64 -3.08
CA ARG A 80 0.86 2.31 -2.70
C ARG A 80 -0.24 1.30 -2.46
N GLN A 81 -0.39 0.32 -3.36
CA GLN A 81 -1.39 -0.73 -3.21
C GLN A 81 -1.14 -1.57 -1.94
N ILE A 82 0.10 -1.98 -1.68
CA ILE A 82 0.45 -2.75 -0.47
C ILE A 82 0.09 -1.96 0.79
N ILE A 83 0.40 -0.66 0.85
CA ILE A 83 0.09 0.19 2.00
C ILE A 83 -1.43 0.30 2.20
N ILE A 84 -2.21 0.43 1.12
CA ILE A 84 -3.68 0.46 1.19
C ILE A 84 -4.23 -0.84 1.78
N GLU A 85 -3.76 -1.99 1.29
CA GLU A 85 -4.22 -3.31 1.77
C GLU A 85 -3.77 -3.57 3.22
N LEU A 86 -2.53 -3.21 3.58
CA LEU A 86 -2.03 -3.34 4.95
C LEU A 86 -2.83 -2.46 5.93
N ASN A 87 -3.21 -1.26 5.52
CA ASN A 87 -4.03 -0.38 6.36
C ASN A 87 -5.41 -0.99 6.62
N ALA A 88 -6.06 -1.54 5.59
CA ALA A 88 -7.32 -2.26 5.75
C ALA A 88 -7.18 -3.48 6.68
N LEU A 89 -6.09 -4.23 6.53
CA LEU A 89 -5.78 -5.36 7.41
C LEU A 89 -5.60 -4.94 8.87
N VAL A 90 -4.82 -3.89 9.15
CA VAL A 90 -4.60 -3.40 10.51
C VAL A 90 -5.91 -2.96 11.16
N VAL A 91 -6.78 -2.24 10.44
CA VAL A 91 -8.10 -1.84 10.93
C VAL A 91 -8.96 -3.07 11.25
N SER A 92 -8.91 -4.13 10.43
CA SER A 92 -9.66 -5.37 10.72
C SER A 92 -9.14 -6.10 11.97
N LEU A 93 -7.83 -6.04 12.22
CA LEU A 93 -7.18 -6.69 13.37
C LEU A 93 -7.34 -5.91 14.68
N GLN A 94 -7.62 -4.61 14.64
CA GLN A 94 -7.82 -3.77 15.82
C GLN A 94 -8.90 -4.30 16.78
N ALA A 95 -9.86 -5.09 16.27
CA ALA A 95 -10.88 -5.72 17.10
C ALA A 95 -10.33 -6.78 18.08
N SER A 96 -9.23 -7.45 17.72
CA SER A 96 -8.62 -8.53 18.54
C SER A 96 -7.20 -8.21 19.02
N CYS A 97 -6.50 -7.31 18.33
CA CYS A 97 -5.15 -6.85 18.63
C CYS A 97 -5.23 -5.46 19.26
N THR A 98 -5.09 -5.41 20.58
CA THR A 98 -5.14 -4.18 21.37
C THR A 98 -3.85 -4.05 22.19
N GLY A 99 -3.65 -2.89 22.84
CA GLY A 99 -2.51 -2.69 23.73
C GLY A 99 -2.45 -3.68 24.91
N SER A 100 -3.58 -4.27 25.30
CA SER A 100 -3.62 -5.27 26.36
C SER A 100 -3.46 -6.70 25.84
N SER A 101 -4.01 -7.05 24.67
CA SER A 101 -3.88 -8.41 24.11
C SER A 101 -2.52 -8.64 23.45
N CYS A 102 -1.97 -7.61 22.81
CA CYS A 102 -0.70 -7.65 22.11
C CYS A 102 0.21 -6.48 22.56
N PRO A 103 0.71 -6.51 23.80
CA PRO A 103 1.47 -5.40 24.40
C PRO A 103 2.84 -5.17 23.77
N LYS A 104 3.35 -6.14 23.02
CA LYS A 104 4.62 -6.06 22.28
C LYS A 104 4.46 -6.64 20.88
N MET A 105 5.17 -6.06 19.90
CA MET A 105 5.26 -6.62 18.56
C MET A 105 6.31 -7.74 18.51
N THR A 106 5.88 -8.98 18.26
CA THR A 106 6.78 -10.14 18.15
C THR A 106 6.49 -10.96 16.89
N ALA A 107 7.50 -11.66 16.38
CA ALA A 107 7.34 -12.71 15.37
C ALA A 107 7.90 -14.03 15.89
N GLY A 108 7.01 -14.98 16.14
CA GLY A 108 7.39 -16.24 16.80
C GLY A 108 8.00 -16.01 18.18
N GLU A 109 8.83 -16.95 18.63
CA GLU A 109 9.40 -16.95 19.99
C GLU A 109 10.72 -16.17 20.10
N GLY A 110 11.34 -15.83 18.97
CA GLY A 110 12.71 -15.31 18.94
C GLY A 110 12.86 -13.84 18.55
N PHE A 111 11.80 -13.18 18.08
CA PHE A 111 11.93 -11.85 17.46
C PHE A 111 11.01 -10.85 18.13
N GLU A 112 11.61 -9.81 18.72
CA GLU A 112 10.88 -8.64 19.21
C GLU A 112 11.21 -7.41 18.35
N PHE A 113 10.19 -6.62 18.03
CA PHE A 113 10.30 -5.44 17.20
C PHE A 113 10.09 -4.17 18.01
N LEU A 114 10.99 -3.20 17.84
CA LEU A 114 10.98 -1.91 18.54
C LEU A 114 10.69 -0.78 17.56
N SER A 115 9.86 0.17 17.96
CA SER A 115 9.53 1.36 17.17
C SER A 115 10.52 2.49 17.43
N ALA A 116 10.99 3.15 16.36
CA ALA A 116 11.80 4.37 16.44
C ALA A 116 10.98 5.66 16.31
N CYS A 117 9.65 5.59 16.36
CA CYS A 117 8.76 6.75 16.15
C CYS A 117 8.94 7.86 17.20
N TYR A 118 9.29 7.50 18.43
CA TYR A 118 9.31 8.42 19.57
C TYR A 118 10.68 9.08 19.84
N GLY A 119 11.69 8.83 19.01
CA GLY A 119 12.98 9.49 19.11
C GLY A 119 14.18 8.59 18.83
N ALA A 120 15.35 9.00 19.34
CA ALA A 120 16.63 8.37 19.02
C ALA A 120 16.79 6.93 19.53
N GLN A 121 16.06 6.56 20.60
CA GLN A 121 16.08 5.22 21.18
C GLN A 121 14.81 4.45 20.79
N PRO A 122 14.94 3.26 20.15
CA PRO A 122 13.80 2.43 19.85
C PRO A 122 13.08 1.97 21.13
N GLN A 123 11.76 2.05 21.13
CA GLN A 123 10.92 1.71 22.27
C GLN A 123 10.01 0.52 21.96
N MET A 124 9.69 -0.25 23.00
CA MET A 124 8.68 -1.30 22.92
C MET A 124 7.30 -0.65 22.89
N VAL A 125 6.49 -1.08 21.93
CA VAL A 125 5.12 -0.59 21.71
C VAL A 125 4.22 -1.79 21.46
N SER A 126 2.91 -1.58 21.60
CA SER A 126 1.95 -2.63 21.25
C SER A 126 2.07 -3.02 19.77
N ALA A 127 1.64 -4.25 19.43
CA ALA A 127 1.72 -4.73 18.06
C ALA A 127 0.90 -3.87 17.08
N VAL A 128 -0.28 -3.41 17.51
CA VAL A 128 -1.14 -2.54 16.71
C VAL A 128 -0.52 -1.15 16.51
N ASP A 129 0.05 -0.55 17.56
CA ASP A 129 0.72 0.75 17.45
C ASP A 129 1.96 0.64 16.56
N TYR A 130 2.71 -0.45 16.68
CA TYR A 130 3.84 -0.73 15.80
C TYR A 130 3.42 -0.77 14.33
N ALA A 131 2.33 -1.49 14.01
CA ALA A 131 1.81 -1.57 12.65
C ALA A 131 1.39 -0.20 12.11
N CYS A 132 0.67 0.60 12.92
CA CYS A 132 0.29 1.98 12.56
C CYS A 132 1.52 2.86 12.30
N HIS A 133 2.53 2.86 13.18
CA HIS A 133 3.74 3.64 12.98
C HIS A 133 4.48 3.29 11.68
N ASN A 134 4.54 2.01 11.31
CA ASN A 134 5.16 1.60 10.05
C ASN A 134 4.35 2.11 8.85
N ILE A 135 3.03 1.96 8.87
CA ILE A 135 2.16 2.46 7.81
C ILE A 135 2.34 3.97 7.64
N ASP A 136 2.26 4.73 8.72
CA ASP A 136 2.43 6.19 8.70
C ASP A 136 3.80 6.61 8.15
N PHE A 137 4.86 5.90 8.54
CA PHE A 137 6.20 6.12 8.02
C PHE A 137 6.28 5.87 6.51
N HIS A 138 5.73 4.74 6.04
CA HIS A 138 5.73 4.40 4.62
C HIS A 138 4.90 5.40 3.82
N VAL A 139 3.73 5.81 4.30
CA VAL A 139 2.90 6.88 3.72
C VAL A 139 3.70 8.18 3.60
N ALA A 140 4.42 8.58 4.65
CA ALA A 140 5.24 9.78 4.64
C ALA A 140 6.39 9.71 3.61
N ILE A 141 6.93 8.53 3.33
CA ILE A 141 7.97 8.34 2.30
C ILE A 141 7.40 8.42 0.89
N ILE A 142 6.30 7.73 0.62
CA ILE A 142 5.72 7.67 -0.74
C ILE A 142 5.16 9.03 -1.18
N ASN A 143 4.80 9.88 -0.23
CA ASN A 143 4.32 11.24 -0.49
C ASN A 143 5.46 12.24 -0.74
N LYS A 144 6.71 11.89 -0.46
CA LYS A 144 7.87 12.75 -0.79
C LYS A 144 8.18 12.61 -2.28
N THR A 145 7.80 13.62 -3.06
CA THR A 145 8.06 13.71 -4.51
C THR A 145 9.54 13.55 -4.88
N LYS A 146 10.45 13.92 -3.97
CA LYS A 146 11.90 13.70 -4.16
C LYS A 146 12.25 12.21 -4.29
N ASN A 147 11.52 11.33 -3.62
CA ASN A 147 11.77 9.89 -3.60
C ASN A 147 11.04 9.19 -4.75
N PHE A 148 9.89 9.74 -5.16
CA PHE A 148 9.06 9.23 -6.24
C PHE A 148 8.65 10.37 -7.17
N PRO A 149 9.56 10.84 -8.05
CA PRO A 149 9.20 11.81 -9.07
C PRO A 149 8.23 11.14 -10.04
N ARG A 150 7.00 11.64 -10.11
CA ARG A 150 6.12 11.28 -11.21
C ARG A 150 6.75 11.84 -12.49
N PRO A 151 6.81 11.08 -13.60
CA PRO A 151 7.10 11.66 -14.89
C PRO A 151 5.98 12.66 -15.19
N ASN A 152 6.21 13.94 -14.91
CA ASN A 152 5.40 14.97 -15.54
C ASN A 152 5.69 14.87 -17.04
N HIS A 153 4.65 14.98 -17.84
CA HIS A 153 4.69 14.98 -19.31
C HIS A 153 5.56 16.12 -19.90
N ASP A 154 6.14 16.98 -19.05
CA ASP A 154 6.88 18.16 -19.46
C ASP A 154 8.32 18.13 -18.90
N ALA A 155 9.26 18.17 -19.83
CA ALA A 155 10.68 18.50 -19.70
C ALA A 155 11.62 17.45 -19.08
N LEU A 156 12.44 16.89 -19.98
CA LEU A 156 13.68 16.15 -19.77
C LEU A 156 13.51 14.69 -19.34
N GLY A 157 13.41 13.84 -20.37
CA GLY A 157 13.61 12.39 -20.31
C GLY A 157 15.00 11.97 -19.84
N LYS A 158 15.38 12.37 -18.61
CA LYS A 158 16.45 11.74 -17.87
C LYS A 158 15.86 10.50 -17.19
N LYS A 159 16.04 9.37 -17.87
CA LYS A 159 15.89 8.02 -17.33
C LYS A 159 16.93 7.84 -16.22
N SER A 160 16.69 8.34 -15.01
CA SER A 160 17.64 8.17 -13.91
C SER A 160 17.26 6.95 -13.09
N ASP A 161 18.06 5.88 -13.21
CA ASP A 161 18.01 4.68 -12.36
C ASP A 161 18.16 5.00 -10.87
N GLU A 162 18.69 6.18 -10.53
CA GLU A 162 18.80 6.73 -9.17
C GLU A 162 17.47 6.79 -8.40
N GLY A 163 16.33 6.97 -9.09
CA GLY A 163 15.02 6.97 -8.45
C GLY A 163 14.63 5.61 -7.87
N ALA A 164 15.01 4.52 -8.56
CA ALA A 164 14.70 3.15 -8.15
C ALA A 164 15.57 2.71 -6.96
N GLU A 165 16.84 3.11 -6.93
CA GLU A 165 17.72 2.86 -5.79
C GLU A 165 17.27 3.62 -4.55
N ARG A 166 16.87 4.90 -4.71
CA ARG A 166 16.34 5.71 -3.61
C ARG A 166 14.99 5.20 -3.09
N CYS A 167 14.15 4.65 -3.96
CA CYS A 167 12.94 3.93 -3.57
C CYS A 167 13.30 2.69 -2.74
N GLY A 168 14.23 1.86 -3.21
CA GLY A 168 14.70 0.68 -2.49
C GLY A 168 15.25 1.04 -1.10
N GLN A 169 16.14 2.03 -1.03
CA GLN A 169 16.69 2.54 0.23
C GLN A 169 15.59 3.10 1.14
N ALA A 170 14.70 3.95 0.64
CA ALA A 170 13.64 4.55 1.46
C ALA A 170 12.65 3.53 2.03
N LEU A 171 12.43 2.40 1.35
CA LEU A 171 11.54 1.32 1.82
C LEU A 171 12.23 0.31 2.72
N VAL A 172 13.57 0.25 2.70
CA VAL A 172 14.28 -0.43 3.80
C VAL A 172 13.83 0.28 5.09
N PRO A 173 13.39 -0.45 6.13
CA PRO A 173 13.02 0.15 7.40
C PRO A 173 14.20 0.95 7.97
N HIS A 174 14.27 2.24 7.65
CA HIS A 174 15.27 3.16 8.21
C HIS A 174 14.93 3.55 9.64
N HIS A 175 13.70 3.28 10.08
CA HIS A 175 13.34 3.13 11.47
C HIS A 175 13.93 1.80 11.93
N ARG A 176 14.95 1.91 12.79
CA ARG A 176 15.70 0.86 13.46
C ARG A 176 14.77 -0.21 14.04
N THR A 177 14.36 -1.15 13.22
CA THR A 177 13.78 -2.41 13.66
C THR A 177 14.91 -3.19 14.30
N ARG A 178 15.21 -2.88 15.57
CA ARG A 178 16.17 -3.65 16.33
C ARG A 178 15.48 -4.93 16.73
N ILE A 179 15.70 -5.96 15.92
CA ILE A 179 15.37 -7.32 16.27
C ILE A 179 16.24 -7.70 17.46
N LEU A 180 15.60 -7.91 18.61
CA LEU A 180 16.26 -8.51 19.75
C LEU A 180 15.91 -10.00 19.78
N PRO A 181 16.90 -10.90 19.94
CA PRO A 181 16.60 -12.26 20.36
C PRO A 181 15.88 -12.18 21.71
N SER A 182 14.71 -12.81 21.82
CA SER A 182 13.98 -12.82 23.08
C SER A 182 14.88 -13.43 24.16
N GLN A 183 14.95 -12.81 25.33
CA GLN A 183 15.75 -13.32 26.44
C GLN A 183 15.07 -14.54 27.07
N GLY A 184 15.04 -15.65 26.34
CA GLY A 184 14.87 -17.00 26.88
C GLY A 184 16.22 -17.47 27.37
N GLY A 185 16.38 -17.57 28.70
CA GLY A 185 17.60 -18.07 29.32
C GLY A 185 18.00 -19.44 28.79
N ILE A 186 19.21 -19.52 28.25
CA ILE A 186 19.99 -20.76 28.22
C ILE A 186 20.29 -21.12 29.68
N HIS A 187 19.37 -21.82 30.34
CA HIS A 187 19.75 -22.73 31.41
C HIS A 187 20.44 -23.91 30.74
N GLY A 188 21.75 -23.99 30.97
CA GLY A 188 22.62 -24.96 30.33
C GLY A 188 22.22 -26.40 30.59
N LEU A 189 22.54 -27.23 29.59
CA LEU A 189 23.08 -28.58 29.72
C LEU A 189 24.12 -28.75 28.62
#